data_AF-A0A9X9QN60-F1
#
_entry.id   AF-A0A9X9QN60-F1
#
_cell.length_a   1.000
_cell.length_b   1.000
_cell.length_c   1.000
_cell.angle_alpha   90.00
_cell.angle_beta   90.00
_cell.angle_gamma   90.00
#
_symmetry.space_group_name_H-M   'P 1'
#
loop_
_entity.id
_entity.type
_entity.pdbx_description
1 polymer ?
#
loop_
_entity_poly.entity_id
_entity_poly.type
_entity_poly.pdbx_seq_one_letter_code
_entity_poly.pdbx_strand_id
1 'polypeptide(L)'
;MKKVLSVVIVFLATLCLVACGKSLKGTYISKTEASKATLIVDNNQSANLTVESLFGTYTFDGTINEKDKTIAFKGTVFGKEVEETATYEVTESGDLNITTKEFSGLYRKEK
;
A
#
# COMPACT_ATOMS: atom_id res chain seq x y z
N MET A 1 19.32 -38.27 23.34
CA MET A 1 18.64 -36.99 23.09
C MET A 1 18.84 -36.58 21.62
N LYS A 2 18.03 -37.08 20.67
CA LYS A 2 18.19 -36.79 19.22
C LYS A 2 16.88 -36.50 18.47
N LYS A 3 15.73 -36.52 19.16
CA LYS A 3 14.40 -36.38 18.52
C LYS A 3 13.84 -34.95 18.51
N VAL A 4 14.47 -34.00 19.21
CA VAL A 4 13.96 -32.62 19.35
C VAL A 4 14.43 -31.71 18.20
N LEU A 5 15.57 -32.03 17.58
CA LEU A 5 16.17 -31.18 16.55
C LEU A 5 15.40 -31.23 15.20
N SER A 6 14.77 -32.36 14.88
CA SER A 6 14.04 -32.52 13.61
C SER A 6 12.69 -31.80 13.58
N VAL A 7 12.05 -31.56 14.74
CA VAL A 7 10.73 -30.90 14.78
C VAL A 7 10.86 -29.38 14.60
N VAL A 8 11.95 -28.78 15.09
CA VAL A 8 12.20 -27.34 14.99
C VAL A 8 12.48 -26.90 13.54
N ILE A 9 13.16 -27.75 12.75
CA ILE A 9 13.53 -27.43 11.36
C ILE A 9 12.30 -27.45 10.44
N VAL A 10 11.33 -28.34 10.67
CA VAL A 10 10.11 -28.42 9.85
C VAL A 10 9.20 -27.20 10.09
N PHE A 11 9.16 -26.66 11.31
CA PHE A 11 8.40 -25.44 11.62
C PHE A 11 9.03 -24.17 11.05
N LEU A 12 10.36 -24.12 10.94
CA LEU A 12 11.06 -22.97 10.36
C LEU A 12 10.93 -22.92 8.82
N ALA A 13 10.80 -24.09 8.18
CA ALA A 13 10.59 -24.19 6.74
C ALA A 13 9.17 -23.81 6.30
N THR A 14 8.14 -24.07 7.12
CA THR A 14 6.75 -23.70 6.81
C THR A 14 6.45 -22.22 7.05
N LEU A 15 7.22 -21.50 7.88
CA LEU A 15 7.07 -20.04 8.04
C LEU A 15 7.57 -19.24 6.84
N CYS A 16 8.47 -19.78 6.02
CA CYS A 16 8.97 -19.07 4.83
C CYS A 16 8.00 -19.09 3.64
N LEU A 17 6.95 -19.92 3.68
CA LEU A 17 6.02 -20.11 2.55
C LEU A 17 4.79 -19.19 2.56
N VAL A 18 4.58 -18.39 3.62
CA VAL A 18 3.34 -17.60 3.79
C VAL A 18 3.47 -16.15 3.31
N ALA A 19 4.66 -15.69 2.94
CA ALA A 19 4.89 -14.26 2.63
C ALA A 19 5.34 -13.99 1.18
N CYS A 20 5.03 -14.87 0.23
CA CYS A 20 5.18 -14.53 -1.20
C CYS A 20 3.92 -13.79 -1.68
N GLY A 21 3.58 -12.68 -1.02
CA GLY A 21 2.62 -11.72 -1.56
C GLY A 21 3.18 -11.14 -2.86
N LYS A 22 2.36 -11.04 -3.91
CA LYS A 22 2.75 -10.32 -5.13
C LYS A 22 3.27 -8.94 -4.72
N SER A 23 4.46 -8.58 -5.18
CA SER A 23 5.06 -7.30 -4.82
C SER A 23 4.16 -6.14 -5.28
N LEU A 24 3.86 -5.25 -4.34
CA LEU A 24 3.13 -4.01 -4.59
C LEU A 24 4.05 -2.92 -5.10
N LYS A 25 5.37 -3.15 -5.16
CA LYS A 25 6.33 -2.16 -5.61
C LYS A 25 5.96 -1.63 -6.99
N GLY A 26 5.96 -0.31 -7.13
CA GLY A 26 5.66 0.37 -8.38
C GLY A 26 5.07 1.76 -8.18
N THR A 27 4.89 2.46 -9.29
CA THR A 27 4.18 3.74 -9.35
C THR A 27 2.77 3.48 -9.84
N TYR A 28 1.78 4.09 -9.19
CA TYR A 28 0.37 3.96 -9.54
C TYR A 28 -0.26 5.33 -9.70
N ILE A 29 -1.05 5.51 -10.75
CA ILE A 29 -1.68 6.78 -11.10
C ILE A 29 -3.19 6.63 -11.07
N SER A 30 -3.84 7.50 -10.31
CA SER A 30 -5.27 7.78 -10.44
C SER A 30 -5.44 9.21 -10.94
N LYS A 31 -6.30 9.41 -11.94
CA LYS A 31 -6.53 10.72 -12.54
C LYS A 31 -8.03 10.92 -12.72
N THR A 32 -8.50 12.06 -12.23
CA THR A 32 -9.84 12.58 -12.48
C THR A 32 -9.72 13.89 -13.27
N GLU A 33 -10.84 14.52 -13.58
CA GLU A 33 -10.83 15.86 -14.21
C GLU A 33 -10.27 16.94 -13.27
N ALA A 34 -10.42 16.77 -11.96
CA ALA A 34 -10.08 17.78 -10.96
C ALA A 34 -8.75 17.52 -10.23
N SER A 35 -8.21 16.30 -10.31
CA SER A 35 -7.01 15.90 -9.58
C SER A 35 -6.23 14.78 -10.24
N LYS A 36 -4.94 14.70 -9.92
CA LYS A 36 -4.07 13.57 -10.21
C LYS A 36 -3.44 13.10 -8.90
N ALA A 37 -3.58 11.81 -8.62
CA ALA A 37 -2.94 11.16 -7.49
C ALA A 37 -1.87 10.20 -8.01
N THR A 38 -0.66 10.32 -7.47
CA THR A 38 0.50 9.49 -7.75
C THR A 38 0.89 8.77 -6.47
N LEU A 39 0.71 7.46 -6.43
CA LEU A 39 1.13 6.60 -5.33
C LEU A 39 2.39 5.85 -5.74
N ILE A 40 3.49 6.09 -5.04
CA ILE A 40 4.74 5.35 -5.21
C ILE A 40 4.84 4.37 -4.05
N VAL A 41 4.93 3.07 -4.36
CA VAL A 41 5.16 2.02 -3.38
C VAL A 41 6.60 1.56 -3.53
N ASP A 42 7.46 1.90 -2.55
CA ASP A 42 8.90 1.59 -2.61
C ASP A 42 9.18 0.12 -2.35
N ASN A 43 8.44 -0.43 -1.38
CA ASN A 43 8.45 -1.79 -0.92
C ASN A 43 7.05 -2.13 -0.41
N ASN A 44 6.77 -3.38 -0.05
CA ASN A 44 5.42 -3.76 0.40
C ASN A 44 5.05 -3.21 1.81
N GLN A 45 5.81 -2.29 2.39
CA GLN A 45 5.62 -1.71 3.73
C GLN A 45 5.51 -0.19 3.72
N SER A 46 6.06 0.49 2.71
CA SER A 46 6.06 1.95 2.61
C SER A 46 5.57 2.45 1.25
N ALA A 47 4.85 3.56 1.29
CA ALA A 47 4.40 4.27 0.11
C ALA A 47 4.48 5.79 0.30
N ASN A 48 4.45 6.54 -0.79
CA ASN A 48 4.27 7.98 -0.78
C ASN A 48 3.15 8.33 -1.77
N LEU A 49 2.16 9.07 -1.31
CA LEU A 49 1.04 9.54 -2.11
C LEU A 49 1.20 11.05 -2.34
N THR A 50 1.27 11.47 -3.60
CA THR A 50 1.19 12.88 -3.99
C THR A 50 -0.13 13.11 -4.71
N VAL A 51 -0.94 14.06 -4.20
CA VAL A 51 -2.20 14.49 -4.79
C VAL A 51 -2.06 15.91 -5.31
N GLU A 52 -2.12 16.08 -6.62
CA GLU A 52 -2.14 17.36 -7.32
C GLU A 52 -3.61 17.74 -7.61
N SER A 53 -4.03 18.91 -7.16
CA SER A 53 -5.41 19.41 -7.33
C SER A 53 -5.44 20.91 -7.59
N LEU A 54 -6.61 21.47 -7.89
CA LEU A 54 -6.82 22.91 -8.02
C LEU A 54 -6.51 23.70 -6.74
N PHE A 55 -6.52 23.04 -5.58
CA PHE A 55 -6.29 23.67 -4.27
C PHE A 55 -4.85 23.54 -3.78
N GLY A 56 -3.98 22.88 -4.56
CA GLY A 56 -2.57 22.67 -4.24
C GLY A 56 -2.13 21.23 -4.42
N THR A 57 -0.86 21.01 -4.08
CA THR A 57 -0.21 19.69 -4.08
C THR A 57 0.00 19.26 -2.64
N TYR A 58 -0.44 18.05 -2.32
CA TYR A 58 -0.32 17.45 -1.00
C TYR A 58 0.43 16.14 -1.08
N THR A 59 1.30 15.89 -0.10
CA THR A 59 2.09 14.68 0.00
C THR A 59 1.78 13.98 1.32
N PHE A 60 1.64 12.67 1.25
CA PHE A 60 1.35 11.81 2.38
C PHE A 60 2.33 10.63 2.40
N ASP A 61 2.90 10.37 3.57
CA ASP A 61 3.66 9.15 3.82
C ASP A 61 2.68 8.03 4.19
N GLY A 62 2.84 6.89 3.52
CA GLY A 62 2.00 5.72 3.63
C GLY A 62 2.73 4.55 4.29
N THR A 63 2.09 3.90 5.26
CA THR A 63 2.54 2.62 5.83
C THR A 63 1.58 1.52 5.41
N ILE A 64 2.10 0.49 4.74
CA ILE A 64 1.32 -0.63 4.22
C ILE A 64 1.32 -1.78 5.23
N ASN A 65 0.14 -2.32 5.51
CA ASN A 65 -0.05 -3.56 6.22
C ASN A 65 -0.60 -4.62 5.25
N GLU A 66 0.27 -5.54 4.80
CA GLU A 66 -0.10 -6.56 3.82
C GLU A 66 -1.08 -7.61 4.34
N LYS A 67 -1.12 -7.81 5.65
CA LYS A 67 -1.99 -8.79 6.31
C LYS A 67 -3.42 -8.29 6.32
N ASP A 68 -3.60 -7.03 6.72
CA ASP A 68 -4.92 -6.41 6.85
C ASP A 68 -5.36 -5.71 5.56
N LYS A 69 -4.49 -5.67 4.55
CA LYS A 69 -4.71 -5.00 3.26
C LYS A 69 -5.07 -3.53 3.42
N THR A 70 -4.29 -2.82 4.24
CA THR A 70 -4.48 -1.40 4.51
C THR A 70 -3.23 -0.58 4.21
N ILE A 71 -3.44 0.72 3.97
CA ILE A 71 -2.41 1.75 3.89
C ILE A 71 -2.82 2.89 4.83
N ALA A 72 -2.01 3.15 5.85
CA ALA A 72 -2.18 4.30 6.73
C ALA A 72 -1.39 5.48 6.16
N PHE A 73 -2.08 6.54 5.75
CA PHE A 73 -1.51 7.77 5.22
C PHE A 73 -1.44 8.85 6.29
N LYS A 74 -0.31 9.55 6.35
CA LYS A 74 -0.09 10.71 7.21
C LYS A 74 0.51 11.85 6.39
N GLY A 75 -0.03 13.05 6.52
CA GLY A 75 0.45 14.21 5.77
C GLY A 75 -0.06 15.52 6.34
N THR A 76 0.20 16.62 5.62
CA THR A 76 -0.26 17.96 6.00
C THR A 76 -1.12 18.56 4.89
N VAL A 77 -2.32 19.01 5.24
CA VAL A 77 -3.26 19.68 4.33
C VAL A 77 -3.61 21.04 4.93
N PHE A 78 -3.39 22.12 4.18
CA PHE A 78 -3.58 23.50 4.65
C PHE A 78 -2.93 23.81 6.01
N GLY A 79 -1.72 23.26 6.24
CA GLY A 79 -0.98 23.46 7.49
C GLY A 79 -1.50 22.65 8.69
N LYS A 80 -2.47 21.74 8.48
CA LYS A 80 -2.96 20.82 9.52
C LYS A 80 -2.54 19.39 9.22
N GLU A 81 -2.12 18.68 10.25
CA GLU A 81 -1.84 17.24 10.15
C GLU A 81 -3.14 16.46 9.91
N VAL A 82 -3.08 15.51 8.99
CA VAL A 82 -4.19 14.62 8.62
C VAL A 82 -3.68 13.20 8.58
N GLU A 83 -4.46 12.29 9.16
CA GLU A 83 -4.22 10.85 9.12
C GLU A 83 -5.47 10.16 8.56
N GLU A 84 -5.29 9.25 7.61
CA GLU A 84 -6.38 8.49 6.98
C GLU A 84 -5.92 7.05 6.76
N THR A 85 -6.80 6.08 6.96
CA THR A 85 -6.50 4.67 6.65
C THR A 85 -7.37 4.22 5.48
N ALA A 86 -6.71 3.75 4.43
CA ALA A 86 -7.35 3.15 3.27
C ALA A 86 -7.23 1.62 3.31
N THR A 87 -8.21 0.91 2.77
CA THR A 87 -8.05 -0.48 2.34
C THR A 87 -7.59 -0.52 0.88
N TYR A 88 -6.93 -1.60 0.49
CA TYR A 88 -6.55 -1.82 -0.90
C TYR A 88 -6.81 -3.24 -1.39
N GLU A 89 -7.12 -3.36 -2.68
CA GLU A 89 -7.20 -4.64 -3.39
C GLU A 89 -6.31 -4.59 -4.64
N VAL A 90 -5.63 -5.70 -4.93
CA VAL A 90 -4.80 -5.83 -6.13
C VAL A 90 -5.62 -6.53 -7.21
N THR A 91 -5.81 -5.86 -8.34
CA THR A 91 -6.51 -6.44 -9.49
C THR A 91 -5.66 -7.48 -10.22
N GLU A 92 -6.26 -8.25 -11.12
CA GLU A 92 -5.51 -9.21 -11.96
C GLU A 92 -4.42 -8.54 -12.81
N SER A 93 -4.66 -7.31 -13.25
CA SER A 93 -3.72 -6.49 -14.04
C SER A 93 -2.57 -5.92 -13.22
N GLY A 94 -2.63 -6.02 -11.88
CA GLY A 94 -1.65 -5.44 -10.97
C GLY A 94 -1.97 -4.02 -10.52
N ASP A 95 -3.09 -3.43 -10.97
CA ASP A 95 -3.61 -2.16 -10.47
C ASP A 95 -4.12 -2.26 -9.03
N LEU A 96 -4.28 -1.12 -8.35
CA LEU A 96 -4.80 -1.02 -6.98
C LEU A 96 -6.16 -0.34 -6.93
N ASN A 97 -7.17 -1.01 -6.37
CA ASN A 97 -8.38 -0.34 -5.90
C ASN A 97 -8.14 0.12 -4.47
N ILE A 98 -8.20 1.42 -4.21
CA ILE A 98 -7.97 2.00 -2.88
C ILE A 98 -9.27 2.63 -2.40
N THR A 99 -9.68 2.29 -1.18
CA THR A 99 -10.93 2.76 -0.58
C THR A 99 -10.68 3.32 0.81
N THR A 100 -11.13 4.55 1.06
CA THR A 100 -11.22 5.20 2.36
C THR A 100 -12.69 5.34 2.76
N LYS A 101 -12.98 6.04 3.86
CA LYS A 101 -14.37 6.36 4.22
C LYS A 101 -15.06 7.29 3.22
N GLU A 102 -14.28 8.20 2.61
CA GLU A 102 -14.79 9.29 1.78
C GLU A 102 -14.59 9.06 0.28
N PHE A 103 -13.75 8.09 -0.10
CA PHE A 103 -13.32 7.93 -1.48
C PHE A 103 -13.06 6.45 -1.83
N SER A 104 -13.37 6.07 -3.05
CA SER A 104 -12.88 4.83 -3.66
C SER A 104 -12.39 5.13 -5.07
N GLY A 105 -11.22 4.57 -5.44
CA GLY A 105 -10.65 4.81 -6.75
C GLY A 105 -9.64 3.78 -7.20
N LEU A 106 -9.57 3.61 -8.53
CA LEU A 106 -8.59 2.77 -9.20
C LEU A 106 -7.30 3.55 -9.47
N TYR A 107 -6.19 3.00 -8.99
CA TYR A 107 -4.83 3.47 -9.20
C TYR A 107 -4.14 2.50 -10.16
N ARG A 108 -3.93 2.96 -11.40
CA ARG A 108 -3.35 2.13 -12.47
C ARG A 108 -1.84 2.08 -12.34
N LYS A 109 -1.27 0.88 -12.40
CA LYS A 109 0.19 0.69 -12.33
C LYS A 109 0.83 1.24 -13.59
N GLU A 110 1.84 2.11 -13.45
CA GLU A 110 2.67 2.51 -14.58
C GLU A 110 3.54 1.33 -15.03
N LYS A 111 3.66 1.18 -16.35
CA LYS A 111 4.38 0.09 -16.99
C LYS A 111 5.88 0.33 -17.01
#